data_AF-A0A2R6J2E9-F1
#
_entry.id   AF-A0A2R6J2E9-F1
#
_cell.length_a   1.000
_cell.length_b   1.000
_cell.length_c   1.000
_cell.angle_alpha   90.00
_cell.angle_beta   90.00
_cell.angle_gamma   90.00
#
_symmetry.space_group_name_H-M   'P 1'
#
loop_
_entity.id
_entity.type
_entity.pdbx_description
1 polymer ?
#
loop_
_entity_poly.entity_id
_entity_poly.type
_entity_poly.pdbx_seq_one_letter_code
_entity_poly.pdbx_strand_id
1 'polypeptide(L)' 'KMICMRCNARNPERADSCRKCGYKNLRPKAKERRAA' A
#
# COMPACT_ATOMS: atom_id res chain seq x y z
N LYS A 1 1.77 7.22 -1.98
CA LYS A 1 0.94 6.06 -2.41
C LYS A 1 0.99 4.94 -1.37
N MET A 2 -0.15 4.30 -1.10
CA MET A 2 -0.28 3.26 -0.07
C MET A 2 -0.12 1.87 -0.70
N ILE A 3 0.46 0.92 0.03
CA ILE A 3 0.70 -0.46 -0.41
C ILE A 3 -0.10 -1.38 0.49
N CYS A 4 -0.90 -2.27 -0.10
CA CYS A 4 -1.63 -3.27 0.67
C CYS A 4 -0.66 -4.23 1.36
N MET A 5 -0.82 -4.45 2.66
CA MET A 5 0.01 -5.41 3.40
C MET A 5 -0.35 -6.88 3.12
N ARG A 6 -1.50 -7.14 2.48
CA ARG A 6 -1.95 -8.49 2.11
C ARG A 6 -1.55 -8.90 0.70
N CYS A 7 -1.71 -8.01 -0.28
CA CYS A 7 -1.51 -8.34 -1.71
C CYS A 7 -0.52 -7.43 -2.43
N ASN A 8 0.16 -6.52 -1.72
CA ASN A 8 1.13 -5.56 -2.26
C ASN A 8 0.61 -4.64 -3.38
N ALA A 9 -0.70 -4.56 -3.59
CA ALA A 9 -1.31 -3.64 -4.55
C ALA A 9 -1.04 -2.17 -4.18
N ARG A 10 -0.90 -1.31 -5.20
CA ARG A 10 -0.73 0.14 -5.05
C ARG A 10 -2.08 0.84 -4.98
N ASN A 11 -2.31 1.55 -3.90
CA ASN A 11 -3.53 2.29 -3.59
C ASN A 11 -3.24 3.80 -3.50
N PRO A 12 -4.27 4.66 -3.70
CA PRO A 12 -4.15 6.10 -3.48
C PRO A 12 -3.78 6.40 -2.02
N GLU A 13 -3.29 7.61 -1.76
CA GLU A 13 -2.80 7.99 -0.42
C GLU A 13 -3.91 8.07 0.63
N ARG A 14 -5.11 8.43 0.19
CA ARG A 14 -6.31 8.54 1.01
C ARG A 14 -7.24 7.33 0.92
N ALA A 15 -6.70 6.16 0.59
CA ALA A 15 -7.51 4.94 0.48
C ALA A 15 -7.69 4.31 1.87
N ASP A 16 -8.94 4.10 2.28
CA ASP A 16 -9.26 3.37 3.53
C ASP A 16 -9.20 1.85 3.35
N SER A 17 -9.15 1.36 2.10
CA SER A 17 -9.07 -0.06 1.78
C SER A 17 -8.37 -0.34 0.46
N CYS A 18 -7.88 -1.57 0.32
CA CYS A 18 -7.23 -2.03 -0.89
C CYS A 18 -8.25 -2.24 -2.01
N ARG A 19 -8.08 -1.52 -3.12
CA ARG A 19 -8.94 -1.62 -4.31
C ARG A 19 -8.98 -3.01 -4.97
N LYS A 20 -8.00 -3.87 -4.67
CA LYS A 20 -7.91 -5.23 -5.24
C LYS A 20 -8.52 -6.31 -4.37
N CYS A 21 -8.44 -6.19 -3.04
CA CYS A 21 -8.81 -7.29 -2.12
C CYS A 21 -9.66 -6.86 -0.93
N GLY A 22 -10.06 -5.58 -0.84
CA GLY A 22 -10.86 -5.03 0.26
C GLY A 22 -10.14 -4.91 1.61
N TYR A 23 -8.88 -5.35 1.72
CA TYR A 23 -8.13 -5.30 2.97
C TYR A 23 -7.87 -3.86 3.44
N LYS A 24 -8.10 -3.56 4.71
CA LYS A 24 -8.09 -2.20 5.26
C LYS A 24 -6.70 -1.72 5.71
N ASN A 25 -5.78 -2.64 5.99
CA ASN A 25 -4.43 -2.26 6.45
C ASN A 25 -3.50 -2.03 5.26
N LEU A 26 -3.25 -0.74 4.99
CA LEU A 26 -2.33 -0.27 3.99
C LEU A 26 -1.14 0.42 4.65
N ARG A 27 0.05 0.27 4.08
CA ARG A 27 1.26 0.94 4.55
C ARG A 27 1.73 1.99 3.55
N PRO A 28 2.34 3.11 3.97
CA PRO A 28 3.01 4.00 3.05
C PRO A 28 4.17 3.26 2.34
N LYS A 29 4.36 3.53 1.05
CA LYS A 29 5.58 3.08 0.37
C LYS A 29 6.76 3.86 0.96
N ALA A 30 7.85 3.17 1.30
CA ALA A 30 9.09 3.82 1.73
C ALA A 30 9.53 4.87 0.71
N LYS A 31 9.91 6.06 1.18
CA LYS A 31 10.40 7.17 0.35
C LYS A 31 11.78 6.85 -0.23
N GLU A 32 12.64 6.28 0.61
CA GLU A 32 13.97 5.86 0.21
C GLU A 32 13.93 4.47 -0.40
N ARG A 33 14.67 4.28 -1.50
CA ARG A 33 14.94 2.94 -2.02
C ARG A 33 15.81 2.25 -0.99
N ARG A 34 15.37 1.11 -0.46
CA ARG A 34 16.28 0.25 0.31
C ARG A 34 17.41 -0.16 -0.64
N ALA A 35 18.66 -0.04 -0.18
CA ALA A 35 19.81 -0.56 -0.90
C ALA A 35 19.55 -2.04 -1.24
N ALA A 36 19.92 -2.42 -2.46
CA ALA A 36 19.64 -3.74 -3.04
C ALA A 36 20.55 -4.81 -2.46
#